data_AF-A0A212CZ23-F1
#
_entry.id   AF-A0A212CZ23-F1
#
_cell.length_a   1.000
_cell.length_b   1.000
_cell.length_c   1.000
_cell.angle_alpha   90.00
_cell.angle_beta   90.00
_cell.angle_gamma   90.00
#
_symmetry.space_group_name_H-M   'P 1'
#
loop_
_entity.id
_entity.type
_entity.pdbx_description
1 polymer ?
#
loop_
_entity_poly.entity_id
_entity_poly.type
_entity_poly.pdbx_seq_one_letter_code
_entity_poly.pdbx_strand_id
1 'polypeptide(L)'
;IALSPNNHEVHIYKKNGGQWVKAHELKEHNGHITGIDWAPKSDRIVTCGADRNAYVWSQKDGVWKPTLVILRINRAATFVKWSPLENKFAVGSGARLISVCYFESENDCQCLCVLGQLSAATLGLSLVVHTDVFIPFFLLSLPLNHRVFSAYIKEVDEKPASTPWGSKMPFGQLMSEFGGSGTGGWVHGVSFSASGSRLAWVSHDSTVSVADASKSVQ
;
A
#
# COMPACT_ATOMS: atom_id res chain seq x y z
N ILE A 1 -15.60 2.66 11.68
CA ILE A 1 -15.30 2.21 10.31
C ILE A 1 -15.25 3.42 9.40
N ALA A 2 -14.27 3.48 8.49
CA ALA A 2 -14.21 4.48 7.43
C ALA A 2 -14.53 3.79 6.10
N LEU A 3 -15.37 4.40 5.26
CA LEU A 3 -15.74 3.88 3.95
C LEU A 3 -15.98 5.02 2.98
N SER A 4 -15.81 4.75 1.69
CA SER A 4 -16.30 5.65 0.63
C SER A 4 -17.56 5.06 0.01
N PRO A 5 -18.70 5.78 0.00
CA PRO A 5 -19.93 5.31 -0.63
C PRO A 5 -19.90 5.51 -2.15
N ASN A 6 -18.88 4.97 -2.82
CA ASN A 6 -18.65 5.07 -4.26
C ASN A 6 -18.60 6.53 -4.78
N ASN A 7 -18.04 7.45 -3.99
CA ASN A 7 -17.95 8.88 -4.33
C ASN A 7 -16.55 9.43 -3.99
N HIS A 8 -16.42 10.75 -3.92
CA HIS A 8 -15.18 11.46 -3.62
C HIS A 8 -15.02 11.79 -2.12
N GLU A 9 -15.83 11.16 -1.26
CA GLU A 9 -15.85 11.43 0.18
C GLU A 9 -15.54 10.16 0.96
N VAL A 10 -15.00 10.34 2.16
CA VAL A 10 -14.91 9.26 3.17
C VAL A 10 -15.89 9.56 4.30
N HIS A 11 -16.73 8.59 4.62
CA HIS A 11 -17.65 8.65 5.75
C HIS A 11 -17.10 7.79 6.88
N ILE A 12 -16.94 8.38 8.06
CA ILE A 12 -16.52 7.66 9.27
C ILE A 12 -17.76 7.39 10.12
N TYR A 13 -18.06 6.12 10.34
CA TYR A 13 -19.14 5.66 11.19
C TYR A 13 -18.60 5.14 12.52
N LYS A 14 -19.27 5.54 13.61
CA LYS A 14 -19.05 5.03 14.97
C LYS A 14 -20.26 4.22 15.39
N LYS A 15 -20.03 3.08 16.05
CA LYS A 15 -21.09 2.26 16.63
C LYS A 15 -21.52 2.87 17.96
N ASN A 16 -22.81 3.18 18.11
CA ASN A 16 -23.40 3.63 19.36
C ASN A 16 -24.51 2.64 19.75
N GLY A 17 -24.24 1.77 20.72
CA GLY A 17 -25.11 0.64 21.05
C GLY A 17 -25.32 -0.29 19.85
N GLY A 18 -26.57 -0.42 19.41
CA GLY A 18 -26.98 -1.24 18.27
C GLY A 18 -26.91 -0.55 16.90
N GLN A 19 -26.67 0.75 16.84
CA GLN A 19 -26.75 1.54 15.61
C GLN A 19 -25.39 2.08 15.17
N TRP A 20 -25.22 2.24 13.85
CA TRP A 20 -24.08 2.95 13.26
C TRP A 20 -24.49 4.39 12.97
N VAL A 21 -23.72 5.34 13.50
CA VAL A 21 -23.96 6.77 13.32
C VAL A 21 -22.78 7.37 12.57
N LYS A 22 -23.05 8.17 11.54
CA LYS A 22 -22.02 8.92 10.82
C LYS A 22 -21.45 9.99 11.77
N ALA A 23 -20.18 9.84 12.12
CA ALA A 23 -19.46 10.73 13.03
C ALA A 23 -18.72 11.84 12.28
N HIS A 24 -18.08 11.51 11.15
CA HIS A 24 -17.32 12.47 10.36
C HIS A 24 -17.46 12.23 8.86
N GLU A 25 -17.13 13.25 8.10
CA GLU A 25 -17.16 13.26 6.64
C GLU A 25 -15.92 14.01 6.14
N LEU A 26 -15.08 13.31 5.37
CA LEU A 26 -13.82 13.83 4.84
C LEU A 26 -14.04 14.17 3.36
N LYS A 27 -13.92 15.47 3.00
CA LYS A 27 -14.21 15.99 1.65
C LYS A 27 -13.04 16.82 1.12
N GLU A 28 -12.06 16.16 0.53
CA GLU A 28 -10.93 16.87 -0.12
C GLU A 28 -10.61 16.32 -1.51
N HIS A 29 -10.96 15.05 -1.76
CA HIS A 29 -10.76 14.45 -3.08
C HIS A 29 -11.71 15.05 -4.11
N ASN A 30 -11.21 15.20 -5.34
CA ASN A 30 -11.99 15.66 -6.51
C ASN A 30 -12.37 14.51 -7.45
N GLY A 31 -12.12 13.27 -7.04
CA GLY A 31 -12.42 12.06 -7.80
C GLY A 31 -12.76 10.90 -6.87
N HIS A 32 -13.20 9.79 -7.44
CA HIS A 32 -13.55 8.60 -6.66
C HIS A 32 -12.39 8.12 -5.80
N ILE A 33 -12.69 7.84 -4.54
CA ILE A 33 -11.72 7.26 -3.61
C ILE A 33 -11.61 5.77 -3.89
N THR A 34 -10.40 5.32 -4.20
CA THR A 34 -10.12 3.93 -4.58
C THR A 34 -9.45 3.14 -3.47
N GLY A 35 -8.80 3.84 -2.53
CA GLY A 35 -8.12 3.21 -1.40
C GLY A 35 -8.27 4.03 -0.12
N ILE A 36 -8.48 3.32 0.98
CA ILE A 36 -8.53 3.86 2.34
C ILE A 36 -7.76 2.89 3.23
N ASP A 37 -6.87 3.39 4.07
CA ASP A 37 -6.22 2.60 5.11
C ASP A 37 -6.10 3.42 6.40
N TRP A 38 -6.31 2.78 7.55
CA TRP A 38 -6.31 3.44 8.86
C TRP A 38 -5.17 2.89 9.71
N ALA A 39 -4.25 3.77 10.09
CA ALA A 39 -3.12 3.51 10.95
C ALA A 39 -3.60 3.43 12.42
N PRO A 40 -3.60 2.25 13.07
CA PRO A 40 -4.23 2.05 14.37
C PRO A 40 -3.51 2.72 15.56
N LYS A 41 -2.18 2.91 15.50
CA LYS A 41 -1.37 3.47 16.60
C LYS A 41 -1.34 4.99 16.56
N SER A 42 -1.22 5.58 15.37
CA SER A 42 -1.11 7.02 15.15
C SER A 42 -2.46 7.71 14.89
N ASP A 43 -3.54 6.93 14.77
CA ASP A 43 -4.89 7.39 14.45
C ASP A 43 -4.94 8.28 13.20
N ARG A 44 -4.18 7.88 12.18
CA ARG A 44 -4.13 8.57 10.88
C ARG A 44 -4.83 7.74 9.83
N ILE A 45 -5.60 8.40 8.98
CA ILE A 45 -6.21 7.75 7.81
C ILE A 45 -5.43 8.19 6.59
N VAL A 46 -5.11 7.27 5.69
CA VAL A 46 -4.62 7.62 4.36
C VAL A 46 -5.68 7.27 3.33
N THR A 47 -5.90 8.19 2.40
CA THR A 47 -6.81 8.00 1.28
C THR A 47 -6.08 8.24 -0.03
N CYS A 48 -6.44 7.50 -1.08
CA CYS A 48 -5.99 7.75 -2.44
C CYS A 48 -7.17 7.65 -3.42
N GLY A 49 -7.09 8.41 -4.52
CA GLY A 49 -8.21 8.51 -5.45
C GLY A 49 -7.83 8.63 -6.92
N ALA A 50 -8.88 8.63 -7.75
CA ALA A 50 -8.80 8.81 -9.19
C ALA A 50 -8.30 10.21 -9.60
N ASP A 51 -8.36 11.18 -8.68
CA ASP A 51 -7.82 12.53 -8.83
C ASP A 51 -6.28 12.60 -8.81
N ARG A 52 -5.62 11.45 -8.61
CA ARG A 52 -4.15 11.27 -8.57
C ARG A 52 -3.51 11.80 -7.29
N ASN A 53 -4.32 12.15 -6.31
CA ASN A 53 -3.86 12.64 -5.02
C ASN A 53 -3.94 11.52 -3.98
N ALA A 54 -3.12 11.68 -2.94
CA ALA A 54 -3.37 11.05 -1.66
C ALA A 54 -3.45 12.13 -0.59
N TYR A 55 -4.18 11.81 0.47
CA TYR A 55 -4.25 12.64 1.66
C TYR A 55 -3.98 11.79 2.88
N VAL A 56 -3.15 12.32 3.78
CA VAL A 56 -3.08 11.80 5.15
C VAL A 56 -3.93 12.70 6.02
N TRP A 57 -4.92 12.09 6.65
CA TRP A 57 -5.84 12.74 7.56
C TRP A 57 -5.35 12.49 8.98
N SER A 58 -5.20 13.59 9.73
CA SER A 58 -4.90 13.56 11.17
C SER A 58 -6.02 14.25 11.93
N GLN A 59 -6.31 13.76 13.13
CA GLN A 59 -7.29 14.40 13.99
C GLN A 59 -6.60 15.41 14.91
N LYS A 60 -7.11 16.64 14.92
CA LYS A 60 -6.73 17.67 15.88
C LYS A 60 -8.00 18.28 16.45
N ASP A 61 -8.14 18.24 17.78
CA ASP A 61 -9.31 18.77 18.50
C ASP A 61 -10.64 18.19 18.01
N GLY A 62 -10.67 16.89 17.69
CA GLY A 62 -11.86 16.20 17.17
C GLY A 62 -12.15 16.41 15.68
N VAL A 63 -11.40 17.29 15.00
CA VAL A 63 -11.56 17.62 13.58
C VAL A 63 -10.47 16.94 12.76
N TRP A 64 -10.89 16.26 11.69
CA TRP A 64 -9.97 15.67 10.73
C TRP A 64 -9.44 16.72 9.77
N LYS A 65 -8.11 16.81 9.65
CA LYS A 65 -7.43 17.73 8.73
C LYS A 65 -6.66 16.95 7.67
N PRO A 66 -6.87 17.23 6.38
CA PRO A 66 -6.10 16.61 5.31
C PRO A 66 -4.72 17.25 5.19
N THR A 67 -3.72 16.42 4.91
CA THR A 67 -2.39 16.80 4.45
C THR A 67 -2.19 16.22 3.07
N LEU A 68 -1.94 17.08 2.07
CA LEU A 68 -1.73 16.65 0.68
C LEU A 68 -0.40 15.91 0.54
N VAL A 69 -0.44 14.80 -0.18
CA VAL A 69 0.67 13.90 -0.45
C VAL A 69 1.00 13.96 -1.94
N ILE A 70 2.18 14.49 -2.30
CA ILE A 70 2.59 14.61 -3.71
C ILE A 70 3.14 13.27 -4.22
N LEU A 71 2.28 12.49 -4.87
CA LEU A 71 2.62 11.15 -5.37
C LEU A 71 3.49 11.13 -6.64
N ARG A 72 3.56 12.24 -7.38
CA ARG A 72 4.23 12.38 -8.69
C ARG A 72 3.76 11.36 -9.74
N ILE A 73 2.45 11.05 -9.76
CA ILE A 73 1.83 10.12 -10.71
C ILE A 73 1.00 10.88 -11.77
N ASN A 74 0.92 10.32 -12.98
CA ASN A 74 0.14 10.91 -14.09
C ASN A 74 -1.13 10.12 -14.44
N ARG A 75 -1.53 9.18 -13.59
CA ARG A 75 -2.74 8.33 -13.67
C ARG A 75 -3.32 8.13 -12.28
N ALA A 76 -4.58 7.68 -12.22
CA ALA A 76 -5.31 7.41 -10.99
C ALA A 76 -4.50 6.58 -9.97
N ALA A 77 -4.58 6.94 -8.70
CA ALA A 77 -4.21 6.02 -7.63
C ALA A 77 -5.27 4.91 -7.56
N THR A 78 -4.88 3.73 -7.11
CA THR A 78 -5.72 2.52 -7.19
C THR A 78 -5.88 1.84 -5.84
N PHE A 79 -4.85 1.86 -5.01
CA PHE A 79 -4.88 1.31 -3.65
C PHE A 79 -3.81 2.02 -2.81
N VAL A 80 -3.96 1.95 -1.49
CA VAL A 80 -3.01 2.49 -0.53
C VAL A 80 -2.94 1.59 0.69
N LYS A 81 -1.74 1.44 1.28
CA LYS A 81 -1.53 0.72 2.53
C LYS A 81 -0.44 1.34 3.39
N TRP A 82 -0.74 1.49 4.68
CA TRP A 82 0.24 1.80 5.71
C TRP A 82 1.19 0.63 5.94
N SER A 83 2.43 0.98 6.29
CA SER A 83 3.35 0.06 6.96
C SER A 83 2.81 -0.32 8.34
N PRO A 84 3.06 -1.55 8.84
CA PRO A 84 2.72 -1.96 10.20
C PRO A 84 3.32 -1.07 11.31
N LEU A 85 4.41 -0.36 11.02
CA LEU A 85 5.00 0.64 11.92
C LEU A 85 4.41 2.04 11.77
N GLU A 86 3.61 2.26 10.72
CA GLU A 86 2.98 3.56 10.44
C GLU A 86 3.99 4.70 10.21
N ASN A 87 5.23 4.34 9.86
CA ASN A 87 6.31 5.26 9.48
C ASN A 87 6.28 5.62 7.99
N LYS A 88 5.72 4.74 7.16
CA LYS A 88 5.59 4.89 5.71
C LYS A 88 4.31 4.23 5.22
N PHE A 89 3.92 4.55 3.99
CA PHE A 89 2.81 3.91 3.28
C PHE A 89 3.17 3.78 1.81
N ALA A 90 2.53 2.85 1.11
CA ALA A 90 2.68 2.69 -0.32
C ALA A 90 1.38 3.00 -1.05
N VAL A 91 1.50 3.63 -2.21
CA VAL A 91 0.38 3.97 -3.10
C VAL A 91 0.63 3.37 -4.47
N GLY A 92 -0.37 2.64 -4.94
CA GLY A 92 -0.43 2.15 -6.30
C GLY A 92 -1.00 3.11 -7.27
N SER A 93 -0.43 3.16 -8.48
CA SER A 93 -1.02 3.93 -9.56
C SER A 93 -1.18 3.12 -10.85
N GLY A 94 -2.21 3.50 -11.61
CA GLY A 94 -2.32 3.13 -13.01
C GLY A 94 -1.19 3.70 -13.89
N ALA A 95 -0.31 4.53 -13.34
CA ALA A 95 0.88 5.07 -13.99
C ALA A 95 1.99 4.03 -14.11
N ARG A 96 1.72 2.79 -13.68
CA ARG A 96 2.68 1.71 -13.70
C ARG A 96 3.79 1.85 -12.67
N LEU A 97 3.42 2.41 -11.52
CA LEU A 97 4.32 2.86 -10.47
C LEU A 97 3.72 2.59 -9.11
N ILE A 98 4.62 2.33 -8.16
CA ILE A 98 4.33 2.38 -6.73
C ILE A 98 5.08 3.58 -6.17
N SER A 99 4.36 4.45 -5.48
CA SER A 99 4.97 5.51 -4.68
C SER A 99 5.06 5.02 -3.25
N VAL A 100 6.27 4.89 -2.71
CA VAL A 100 6.50 4.69 -1.27
C VAL A 100 6.71 6.05 -0.65
N CYS A 101 6.01 6.32 0.43
CA CYS A 101 5.85 7.64 1.00
C CYS A 101 6.08 7.58 2.51
N TYR A 102 6.87 8.49 3.06
CA TYR A 102 7.19 8.56 4.48
C TYR A 102 7.23 10.01 4.95
N PHE A 103 7.21 10.23 6.26
CA PHE A 103 7.35 11.56 6.86
C PHE A 103 8.80 11.81 7.23
N GLU A 104 9.31 12.99 6.86
CA GLU A 104 10.59 13.50 7.31
C GLU A 104 10.35 14.47 8.47
N SER A 105 11.00 14.24 9.61
CA SER A 105 10.81 15.02 10.85
C SER A 105 11.48 16.40 10.85
N GLU A 106 12.37 16.68 9.89
CA GLU A 106 13.18 17.91 9.89
C GLU A 106 12.49 19.12 9.24
N ASN A 107 11.48 18.90 8.39
CA ASN A 107 10.71 19.98 7.80
C ASN A 107 9.31 19.99 8.40
N ASP A 108 8.99 21.06 9.14
CA ASP A 108 7.68 21.37 9.73
C ASP A 108 6.54 21.53 8.69
N CYS A 109 6.78 21.14 7.43
CA CYS A 109 5.83 20.98 6.35
C CYS A 109 6.25 19.81 5.44
N GLN A 110 5.54 18.69 5.56
CA GLN A 110 4.99 17.94 4.41
C GLN A 110 5.94 17.61 3.24
N CYS A 111 7.20 17.25 3.49
CA CYS A 111 8.07 16.71 2.44
C CYS A 111 7.86 15.20 2.32
N LEU A 112 6.88 14.84 1.49
CA LEU A 112 6.67 13.47 1.06
C LEU A 112 7.65 13.15 -0.08
N CYS A 113 8.77 12.52 0.27
CA CYS A 113 9.75 12.09 -0.71
C CYS A 113 9.24 10.86 -1.47
N VAL A 114 9.00 11.04 -2.76
CA VAL A 114 9.02 9.98 -3.76
C VAL A 114 10.48 9.70 -4.07
N LEU A 115 10.96 8.47 -3.92
CA LEU A 115 12.07 7.98 -4.74
C LEU A 115 12.15 6.45 -4.74
N GLY A 116 11.80 5.93 -5.91
CA GLY A 116 11.56 4.52 -6.11
C GLY A 116 10.62 4.22 -7.25
N GLN A 117 10.87 4.76 -8.44
CA GLN A 117 10.17 4.22 -9.61
C GLN A 117 10.66 2.80 -9.83
N LEU A 118 9.91 1.83 -9.33
CA LEU A 118 9.96 0.50 -9.88
C LEU A 118 9.38 0.60 -11.28
N SER A 119 10.25 0.74 -12.29
CA SER A 119 9.85 0.68 -13.69
C SER A 119 9.39 -0.73 -13.99
N ALA A 120 8.14 -1.02 -13.70
CA ALA A 120 7.45 -2.21 -14.15
C ALA A 120 6.27 -1.71 -14.97
N ALA A 121 6.11 -2.21 -16.19
CA ALA A 121 5.06 -1.78 -17.10
C ALA A 121 3.65 -2.23 -16.63
N THR A 122 3.10 -1.69 -15.53
CA THR A 122 2.19 -2.47 -14.68
C THR A 122 1.12 -1.75 -13.83
N LEU A 123 -0.18 -1.96 -14.08
CA LEU A 123 -1.33 -1.42 -13.31
C LEU A 123 -1.63 -2.21 -12.03
N GLY A 124 -1.28 -1.75 -10.83
CA GLY A 124 -1.53 -2.53 -9.61
C GLY A 124 -3.00 -2.64 -9.15
N LEU A 125 -3.37 -3.71 -8.41
CA LEU A 125 -4.70 -3.88 -7.76
C LEU A 125 -4.66 -4.10 -6.23
N SER A 126 -3.57 -4.61 -5.63
CA SER A 126 -3.52 -4.93 -4.20
C SER A 126 -2.13 -4.80 -3.58
N LEU A 127 -2.01 -4.03 -2.49
CA LEU A 127 -0.82 -3.89 -1.64
C LEU A 127 -0.96 -4.72 -0.38
N VAL A 128 0.16 -5.33 0.05
CA VAL A 128 0.35 -5.75 1.44
C VAL A 128 1.67 -5.15 1.91
N VAL A 129 1.79 -4.92 3.20
CA VAL A 129 3.06 -4.57 3.83
C VAL A 129 3.27 -5.55 4.98
N HIS A 130 4.45 -6.16 5.08
CA HIS A 130 4.82 -7.03 6.19
C HIS A 130 6.11 -6.54 6.83
N THR A 131 6.18 -6.71 8.16
CA THR A 131 7.11 -6.13 9.14
C THR A 131 8.37 -5.49 8.53
N ASP A 132 8.39 -4.17 8.61
CA ASP A 132 9.49 -3.20 8.49
C ASP A 132 10.21 -3.08 7.14
N VAL A 133 10.25 -4.13 6.33
CA VAL A 133 11.18 -4.18 5.18
C VAL A 133 10.50 -4.60 3.89
N PHE A 134 9.42 -5.36 3.97
CA PHE A 134 8.75 -5.90 2.79
C PHE A 134 7.49 -5.14 2.49
N ILE A 135 7.49 -4.48 1.33
CA ILE A 135 6.25 -4.18 0.63
C ILE A 135 6.13 -5.24 -0.47
N PRO A 136 5.50 -6.39 -0.19
CA PRO A 136 5.04 -7.23 -1.28
C PRO A 136 4.06 -6.38 -2.10
N PHE A 137 4.45 -6.08 -3.31
CA PHE A 137 3.51 -5.48 -4.22
C PHE A 137 3.29 -6.36 -5.43
N PHE A 138 2.06 -6.84 -5.57
CA PHE A 138 1.65 -7.56 -6.75
C PHE A 138 1.45 -6.55 -7.90
N LEU A 139 2.57 -6.33 -8.60
CA LEU A 139 2.65 -5.65 -9.88
C LEU A 139 2.06 -6.54 -10.98
N LEU A 140 0.88 -6.17 -11.50
CA LEU A 140 0.23 -6.61 -12.74
C LEU A 140 1.04 -6.33 -14.05
N SER A 141 2.01 -7.16 -14.46
CA SER A 141 2.65 -7.02 -15.79
C SER A 141 2.02 -7.96 -16.83
N LEU A 142 2.05 -7.57 -18.10
CA LEU A 142 2.34 -8.42 -19.27
C LEU A 142 3.83 -8.83 -19.26
N PRO A 143 4.31 -10.07 -18.99
CA PRO A 143 3.64 -11.29 -18.54
C PRO A 143 3.12 -11.21 -17.11
N LEU A 144 2.02 -11.94 -16.82
CA LEU A 144 1.22 -11.98 -15.58
C LEU A 144 2.02 -12.44 -14.38
N ASN A 145 2.99 -11.62 -14.01
CA ASN A 145 3.94 -11.92 -12.98
C ASN A 145 3.51 -11.27 -11.68
N HIS A 146 4.01 -11.82 -10.60
CA HIS A 146 3.73 -11.45 -9.23
C HIS A 146 5.06 -11.19 -8.59
N ARG A 147 5.26 -10.01 -8.00
CA ARG A 147 6.59 -9.59 -7.57
C ARG A 147 6.58 -9.21 -6.09
N VAL A 148 7.71 -9.43 -5.44
CA VAL A 148 7.95 -8.98 -4.07
C VAL A 148 9.10 -8.00 -4.13
N PHE A 149 8.92 -6.80 -3.60
CA PHE A 149 9.96 -5.78 -3.57
C PHE A 149 10.38 -5.45 -2.14
N SER A 150 11.64 -5.07 -2.00
CA SER A 150 12.08 -4.33 -0.81
C SER A 150 11.62 -2.87 -0.93
N ALA A 151 11.05 -2.35 0.15
CA ALA A 151 10.79 -0.92 0.31
C ALA A 151 11.47 -0.38 1.57
N TYR A 152 12.65 -0.94 1.85
CA TYR A 152 13.55 -0.44 2.87
C TYR A 152 14.05 0.96 2.52
N ILE A 153 13.88 1.91 3.43
CA ILE A 153 14.35 3.29 3.32
C ILE A 153 15.26 3.54 4.52
N LYS A 154 16.55 3.81 4.24
CA LYS A 154 17.60 3.90 5.26
C LYS A 154 17.32 4.99 6.30
N GLU A 155 16.62 6.03 5.89
CA GLU A 155 16.33 7.22 6.69
C GLU A 155 15.21 7.00 7.71
N VAL A 156 14.29 6.05 7.47
CA VAL A 156 13.11 5.81 8.32
C VAL A 156 13.00 4.39 8.87
N ASP A 157 13.79 3.45 8.36
CA ASP A 157 13.79 2.06 8.78
C ASP A 157 15.08 1.65 9.44
N GLU A 158 14.97 0.78 10.44
CA GLU A 158 16.11 0.03 10.93
C GLU A 158 16.62 -0.96 9.88
N LYS A 159 17.93 -1.23 9.89
CA LYS A 159 18.53 -2.13 8.93
C LYS A 159 17.87 -3.53 9.02
N PRO A 160 17.33 -4.06 7.91
CA PRO A 160 16.68 -5.36 7.89
C PRO A 160 17.56 -6.49 8.43
N ALA A 161 16.96 -7.39 9.21
CA ALA A 161 17.50 -8.73 9.38
C ALA A 161 17.33 -9.54 8.08
N SER A 162 18.21 -10.51 7.84
CA SER A 162 18.03 -11.45 6.73
C SER A 162 16.72 -12.20 6.88
N THR A 163 16.01 -12.39 5.77
CA THR A 163 14.77 -13.18 5.76
C THR A 163 14.88 -14.34 4.79
N PRO A 164 13.94 -15.29 4.81
CA PRO A 164 13.88 -16.35 3.81
C PRO A 164 13.71 -15.82 2.36
N TRP A 165 13.25 -14.58 2.20
CA TRP A 165 13.13 -13.91 0.89
C TRP A 165 14.45 -13.37 0.35
N GLY A 166 15.46 -13.20 1.21
CA GLY A 166 16.77 -12.70 0.82
C GLY A 166 17.48 -11.95 1.95
N SER A 167 18.79 -11.77 1.76
CA SER A 167 19.70 -11.14 2.71
C SER A 167 20.07 -9.70 2.35
N LYS A 168 20.00 -9.33 1.06
CA LYS A 168 20.25 -7.97 0.56
C LYS A 168 18.94 -7.36 0.06
N MET A 169 18.51 -6.29 0.72
CA MET A 169 17.21 -5.67 0.49
C MET A 169 17.32 -4.15 0.31
N PRO A 170 18.15 -3.64 -0.62
CA PRO A 170 18.12 -2.21 -0.93
C PRO A 170 16.74 -1.82 -1.46
N PHE A 171 16.42 -0.53 -1.35
CA PHE A 171 15.16 0.00 -1.85
C PHE A 171 14.93 -0.44 -3.32
N GLY A 172 13.74 -0.96 -3.61
CA GLY A 172 13.33 -1.35 -4.97
C GLY A 172 13.93 -2.67 -5.47
N GLN A 173 14.64 -3.41 -4.63
CA GLN A 173 15.15 -4.74 -5.00
C GLN A 173 13.98 -5.72 -5.23
N LEU A 174 13.97 -6.38 -6.39
CA LEU A 174 13.11 -7.54 -6.63
C LEU A 174 13.62 -8.72 -5.80
N MET A 175 12.80 -9.17 -4.85
CA MET A 175 13.10 -10.27 -3.92
C MET A 175 12.66 -11.61 -4.49
N SER A 176 11.49 -11.64 -5.12
CA SER A 176 10.94 -12.85 -5.74
C SER A 176 9.96 -12.46 -6.84
N GLU A 177 9.89 -13.31 -7.86
CA GLU A 177 8.93 -13.22 -8.95
C GLU A 177 8.25 -14.57 -9.13
N PHE A 178 6.93 -14.58 -9.18
CA PHE A 178 6.11 -15.75 -9.45
C PHE A 178 5.29 -15.52 -10.73
N GLY A 179 5.04 -16.57 -11.50
CA GLY A 179 4.39 -16.48 -12.82
C GLY A 179 5.38 -16.56 -13.99
N GLY A 180 4.91 -16.32 -15.21
CA GLY A 180 5.77 -16.21 -16.40
C GLY A 180 5.55 -17.26 -17.51
N SER A 181 4.65 -18.23 -17.34
CA SER A 181 4.40 -19.30 -18.33
C SER A 181 3.21 -19.06 -19.28
N GLY A 182 2.71 -17.82 -19.39
CA GLY A 182 1.62 -17.47 -20.32
C GLY A 182 0.21 -17.89 -19.86
N THR A 183 0.11 -18.63 -18.75
CA THR A 183 -1.14 -18.96 -18.05
C THR A 183 -1.21 -18.17 -16.75
N GLY A 184 -2.23 -17.34 -16.57
CA GLY A 184 -2.45 -16.61 -15.33
C GLY A 184 -3.67 -15.71 -15.39
N GLY A 185 -4.12 -15.23 -14.23
CA GLY A 185 -5.16 -14.22 -14.09
C GLY A 185 -4.68 -12.98 -13.33
N TRP A 186 -5.48 -11.91 -13.38
CA TRP A 186 -5.20 -10.71 -12.58
C TRP A 186 -5.28 -11.01 -11.09
N VAL A 187 -4.29 -10.56 -10.32
CA VAL A 187 -4.31 -10.72 -8.87
C VAL A 187 -5.21 -9.68 -8.25
N HIS A 188 -6.22 -10.14 -7.53
CA HIS A 188 -7.18 -9.28 -6.84
C HIS A 188 -6.82 -9.04 -5.38
N GLY A 189 -6.14 -10.00 -4.76
CA GLY A 189 -5.80 -9.94 -3.35
C GLY A 189 -4.52 -10.68 -3.05
N VAL A 190 -3.80 -10.17 -2.06
CA VAL A 190 -2.57 -10.75 -1.52
C VAL A 190 -2.65 -10.71 0.01
N SER A 191 -2.00 -11.67 0.67
CA SER A 191 -1.71 -11.59 2.11
C SER A 191 -0.40 -12.29 2.44
N PHE A 192 0.41 -11.67 3.31
CA PHE A 192 1.49 -12.37 4.00
C PHE A 192 0.97 -13.18 5.17
N SER A 193 1.69 -14.24 5.53
CA SER A 193 1.54 -14.88 6.84
C SER A 193 2.00 -13.93 7.95
N ALA A 194 1.54 -14.17 9.19
CA ALA A 194 1.98 -13.39 10.35
C ALA A 194 3.51 -13.39 10.53
N SER A 195 4.17 -14.51 10.23
CA SER A 195 5.63 -14.65 10.23
C SER A 195 6.35 -13.97 9.05
N GLY A 196 5.63 -13.59 8.00
CA GLY A 196 6.20 -13.06 6.76
C GLY A 196 6.84 -14.10 5.85
N SER A 197 6.95 -15.36 6.27
CA SER A 197 7.61 -16.40 5.47
C SER A 197 6.78 -16.94 4.30
N ARG A 198 5.46 -16.71 4.30
CA ARG A 198 4.55 -17.21 3.26
C ARG A 198 3.72 -16.10 2.66
N LEU A 199 3.56 -16.13 1.35
CA LEU A 199 2.79 -15.17 0.58
C LEU A 199 1.66 -15.89 -0.13
N ALA A 200 0.42 -15.47 0.07
CA ALA A 200 -0.75 -16.00 -0.62
C ALA A 200 -1.34 -14.94 -1.56
N TRP A 201 -1.87 -15.37 -2.70
CA TRP A 201 -2.58 -14.49 -3.63
C TRP A 201 -3.75 -15.21 -4.33
N VAL A 202 -4.73 -14.42 -4.75
CA VAL A 202 -5.91 -14.87 -5.50
C VAL A 202 -5.97 -14.20 -6.86
N SER A 203 -6.23 -15.00 -7.89
CA SER A 203 -6.12 -14.59 -9.30
C SER A 203 -7.44 -14.76 -10.05
N HIS A 204 -7.62 -13.97 -11.10
CA HIS A 204 -8.84 -13.93 -11.92
C HIS A 204 -9.10 -15.23 -12.72
N ASP A 205 -8.09 -16.09 -12.85
CA ASP A 205 -8.17 -17.42 -13.44
C ASP A 205 -8.78 -18.46 -12.48
N SER A 206 -9.45 -18.00 -11.43
CA SER A 206 -10.07 -18.83 -10.38
C SER A 206 -9.06 -19.65 -9.59
N THR A 207 -7.83 -19.16 -9.45
CA THR A 207 -6.79 -19.83 -8.65
C THR A 207 -6.49 -19.09 -7.34
N VAL A 208 -6.09 -19.88 -6.34
CA VAL A 208 -5.43 -19.40 -5.12
C VAL A 208 -4.06 -20.06 -5.05
N SER A 209 -3.03 -19.25 -4.80
CA SER A 209 -1.64 -19.69 -4.79
C SER A 209 -0.96 -19.27 -3.50
N VAL A 210 0.00 -20.07 -3.05
CA VAL A 210 0.80 -19.81 -1.86
C VAL A 210 2.27 -20.10 -2.16
N ALA A 211 3.13 -19.12 -1.92
CA ALA A 211 4.58 -19.29 -1.91
C ALA A 211 5.08 -19.36 -0.47
N ASP A 212 6.01 -20.28 -0.20
CA ASP A 212 6.67 -20.44 1.10
C ASP A 212 8.18 -20.26 0.93
N ALA A 213 8.69 -19.10 1.35
CA ALA A 213 10.11 -18.77 1.23
C ALA A 213 10.99 -19.57 2.22
N SER A 214 10.38 -20.23 3.22
CA SER A 214 11.15 -21.13 4.11
C SER A 214 11.48 -22.47 3.45
N LYS A 215 10.76 -22.84 2.38
CA LYS A 215 10.96 -24.11 1.67
C LYS A 215 11.92 -24.01 0.49
N SER A 216 12.32 -22.80 0.10
CA SER A 216 13.42 -22.57 -0.85
C SER A 216 14.76 -22.81 -0.15
N VAL A 217 15.05 -24.10 0.10
CA VAL A 217 16.38 -24.61 0.46
C VAL A 217 16.71 -25.72 -0.54
N GLN A 218 17.21 -25.33 -1.71
CA GLN A 218 18.39 -25.83 -2.41
C GLN A 218 18.48 -25.21 -3.81
#